data_AF-D1C1E9-F1
#
_entry.id   AF-D1C1E9-F1
#
_cell.length_a   1.000
_cell.length_b   1.000
_cell.length_c   1.000
_cell.angle_alpha   90.00
_cell.angle_beta   90.00
_cell.angle_gamma   90.00
#
_symmetry.space_group_name_H-M   'P 1'
#
loop_
_entity.id
_entity.type
_entity.pdbx_description
1 polymer ?
#
loop_
_entity_poly.entity_id
_entity_poly.type
_entity_poly.pdbx_seq_one_letter_code
_entity_poly.pdbx_strand_id
1 'polypeptide(L)' 'MTPADASLIGPDTNVEALLDRFPVAATVFLRRRMHCVGCSMARFETIADVCAIYRQPLQAMLADLNAAVRGGAHAG' A
#
# COMPACT_ATOMS: atom_id res chain seq x y z
N MET A 1 21.75 -3.76 -8.70
CA MET A 1 21.31 -2.49 -8.08
C MET A 1 20.62 -2.81 -6.78
N THR A 2 21.26 -2.51 -5.66
CA THR A 2 20.69 -2.39 -4.32
C THR A 2 21.45 -1.23 -3.66
N PRO A 3 20.84 -0.40 -2.79
CA PRO A 3 20.27 -0.86 -1.53
C PRO A 3 18.77 -0.55 -1.39
N ALA A 4 18.09 -1.43 -0.65
CA ALA A 4 16.66 -1.46 -0.42
C ALA A 4 16.30 -0.76 0.90
N ASP A 5 16.64 0.53 1.03
CA ASP A 5 16.49 1.27 2.30
C ASP A 5 16.00 2.73 2.16
N ALA A 6 15.23 3.08 1.14
CA ALA A 6 14.60 4.42 1.10
C ALA A 6 13.08 4.43 1.30
N SER A 7 12.35 3.37 0.93
CA SER A 7 10.94 3.12 1.28
C SER A 7 10.65 1.66 0.95
N LEU A 8 10.00 0.92 1.85
CA LEU A 8 9.62 -0.48 1.63
C LEU A 8 8.56 -0.61 0.53
N ILE A 9 7.77 0.44 0.36
CA ILE A 9 6.61 0.50 -0.52
C ILE A 9 6.78 1.70 -1.44
N GLY A 10 6.75 1.43 -2.75
CA GLY A 10 6.89 2.40 -3.82
C GLY A 10 5.66 2.45 -4.73
N PRO A 11 5.63 3.35 -5.72
CA PRO A 11 4.51 3.51 -6.64
C PRO A 11 4.21 2.23 -7.43
N ASP A 12 5.25 1.51 -7.86
CA ASP A 12 5.16 0.29 -8.66
C ASP A 12 4.91 -0.96 -7.79
N THR A 13 4.75 -0.81 -6.48
CA THR A 13 4.42 -1.93 -5.59
C THR A 13 3.02 -2.42 -5.92
N ASN A 14 2.91 -3.70 -6.26
CA ASN A 14 1.62 -4.34 -6.47
C ASN A 14 0.84 -4.49 -5.14
N VAL A 15 -0.46 -4.23 -5.18
CA VAL A 15 -1.34 -4.23 -4.00
C VAL A 15 -1.47 -5.62 -3.37
N GLU A 16 -1.62 -6.69 -4.16
CA GLU A 16 -1.69 -8.07 -3.65
C GLU A 16 -0.39 -8.45 -2.93
N ALA A 17 0.76 -8.22 -3.57
CA ALA A 17 2.07 -8.49 -2.97
C ALA A 17 2.31 -7.67 -1.69
N LEU A 18 1.83 -6.43 -1.65
CA LEU A 18 1.88 -5.59 -0.45
C LEU A 18 1.03 -6.18 0.68
N LEU A 19 -0.22 -6.55 0.40
CA LEU A 19 -1.15 -7.04 1.42
C LEU A 19 -0.80 -8.45 1.90
N ASP A 20 -0.24 -9.29 1.04
CA ASP A 20 0.29 -10.61 1.39
C ASP A 20 1.48 -10.50 2.36
N ARG A 21 2.40 -9.57 2.07
CA ARG A 21 3.58 -9.33 2.92
C ARG A 21 3.26 -8.55 4.19
N PHE A 22 2.33 -7.60 4.11
CA PHE A 22 2.00 -6.68 5.19
C PHE A 22 0.48 -6.49 5.32
N PRO A 23 -0.24 -7.43 5.97
CA PRO A 23 -1.69 -7.35 6.13
C PRO A 23 -2.16 -6.07 6.83
N VAL A 24 -1.33 -5.50 7.70
CA VAL A 24 -1.59 -4.21 8.38
C VAL A 24 -1.81 -3.05 7.41
N ALA A 25 -1.22 -3.11 6.20
CA ALA A 25 -1.37 -2.09 5.17
C ALA A 25 -2.83 -1.96 4.70
N ALA A 26 -3.65 -3.02 4.80
CA ALA A 26 -5.08 -2.98 4.48
C ALA A 26 -5.81 -1.87 5.25
N THR A 27 -5.39 -1.59 6.49
CA THR A 27 -6.01 -0.54 7.31
C THR A 27 -5.85 0.86 6.73
N VAL A 28 -4.76 1.13 6.00
CA VAL A 28 -4.53 2.41 5.31
C VAL A 28 -5.57 2.60 4.20
N PHE A 29 -5.85 1.54 3.42
CA PHE A 29 -6.84 1.60 2.36
C PHE A 29 -8.27 1.79 2.91
N LEU A 30 -8.60 1.08 4.00
CA LEU A 30 -9.90 1.20 4.67
C LEU A 30 -10.14 2.61 5.23
N ARG A 31 -9.13 3.21 5.89
CA ARG A 31 -9.20 4.59 6.43
C ARG A 31 -9.46 5.62 5.34
N ARG A 32 -8.91 5.39 4.14
CA ARG A 32 -9.09 6.24 2.95
C ARG A 32 -10.39 5.96 2.20
N ARG A 33 -11.30 5.14 2.77
CA ARG A 33 -12.59 4.71 2.18
C ARG A 33 -12.46 4.06 0.81
N MET A 34 -11.31 3.44 0.51
CA MET A 34 -11.14 2.65 -0.70
C MET A 34 -11.73 1.25 -0.48
N HIS A 35 -13.06 1.17 -0.37
CA HIS A 35 -13.76 -0.07 -0.01
C HIS A 35 -13.62 -1.20 -1.05
N CYS A 36 -13.03 -0.91 -2.21
CA CYS A 36 -12.86 -1.80 -3.34
C CYS A 36 -11.52 -2.56 -3.37
N VAL A 37 -10.62 -2.41 -2.38
CA VAL A 37 -9.39 -3.24 -2.31
C VAL A 37 -9.67 -4.74 -2.19
N GLY A 38 -10.89 -5.13 -1.83
CA GLY A 38 -11.35 -6.53 -1.84
C GLY A 38 -11.94 -7.00 -3.18
N CYS A 39 -12.11 -6.14 -4.18
CA CYS A 39 -12.56 -6.56 -5.51
C CYS A 39 -11.40 -7.20 -6.29
N SER A 40 -11.68 -8.28 -7.01
CA SER A 40 -10.71 -9.09 -7.77
C SER A 40 -9.86 -8.33 -8.78
N MET A 41 -10.22 -7.08 -9.10
CA MET A 41 -9.51 -6.20 -10.02
C MET A 41 -8.40 -5.40 -9.32
N ALA A 42 -8.65 -4.90 -8.09
CA ALA A 42 -7.70 -4.05 -7.35
C ALA A 42 -6.43 -4.80 -6.88
N ARG A 43 -6.47 -6.13 -6.84
CA ARG A 43 -5.33 -6.97 -6.44
C ARG A 43 -4.16 -6.91 -7.41
N PHE A 44 -4.44 -6.69 -8.70
CA PHE A 44 -3.41 -6.66 -9.74
C PHE A 44 -2.82 -5.27 -9.99
N GLU A 45 -3.43 -4.24 -9.42
CA GLU A 45 -3.03 -2.85 -9.60
C GLU A 45 -1.78 -2.50 -8.78
N THR A 46 -1.01 -1.53 -9.25
CA THR A 46 0.06 -0.91 -8.45
C THR A 46 -0.50 0.16 -7.50
N ILE A 47 0.29 0.62 -6.53
CA ILE A 47 -0.12 1.75 -5.67
C ILE A 47 -0.40 3.00 -6.51
N ALA A 48 0.38 3.25 -7.56
CA ALA A 48 0.14 4.36 -8.49
C ALA A 48 -1.21 4.23 -9.20
N ASP A 49 -1.53 3.04 -9.72
CA ASP A 49 -2.80 2.79 -10.42
C ASP A 49 -4.00 2.98 -9.49
N VAL A 50 -3.96 2.41 -8.28
CA VAL A 50 -5.00 2.62 -7.27
C VAL A 50 -5.13 4.11 -6.94
N CYS A 51 -4.02 4.83 -6.77
CA CYS A 51 -4.09 6.26 -6.51
C CYS A 51 -4.75 7.03 -7.67
N ALA A 52 -4.46 6.66 -8.91
CA ALA A 52 -5.09 7.27 -10.08
C ALA A 52 -6.59 6.97 -10.15
N ILE A 53 -6.99 5.71 -9.99
CA ILE A 53 -8.40 5.24 -10.04
C ILE A 53 -9.25 5.92 -8.97
N TYR A 54 -8.77 5.95 -7.73
CA TYR A 54 -9.50 6.50 -6.58
C TYR A 54 -9.21 7.99 -6.34
N ARG A 55 -8.47 8.64 -7.24
CA ARG A 55 -8.04 10.05 -7.15
C ARG A 55 -7.42 10.38 -5.79
N GLN A 56 -6.55 9.48 -5.32
CA GLN A 56 -5.81 9.65 -4.07
C GLN A 56 -4.44 10.29 -4.32
N PRO A 57 -3.95 11.11 -3.38
CA PRO A 57 -2.59 11.64 -3.45
C PRO A 57 -1.55 10.54 -3.21
N LEU A 58 -0.81 10.18 -4.27
CA LEU A 58 0.20 9.10 -4.27
C LEU A 58 1.24 9.27 -3.15
N GLN A 59 1.80 10.46 -2.98
CA GLN A 59 2.84 10.70 -1.98
C GLN A 59 2.32 10.50 -0.55
N ALA A 60 1.10 10.94 -0.26
CA ALA A 60 0.48 10.73 1.05
C ALA A 60 0.12 9.25 1.27
N MET A 61 -0.29 8.53 0.22
CA MET A 61 -0.50 7.08 0.27
C MET A 61 0.79 6.35 0.66
N LEU A 62 1.89 6.63 -0.04
CA LEU A 62 3.17 5.99 0.21
C LEU A 62 3.67 6.29 1.63
N ALA A 63 3.50 7.53 2.11
CA ALA A 63 3.86 7.90 3.48
C ALA A 63 3.08 7.09 4.52
N ASP A 64 1.76 7.00 4.39
CA ASP A 64 0.91 6.25 5.32
C ASP A 64 1.22 4.75 5.30
N LEU A 65 1.43 4.18 4.12
CA LEU A 65 1.77 2.77 3.94
C LEU A 65 3.12 2.43 4.59
N ASN A 66 4.15 3.24 4.33
CA ASN A 66 5.46 3.03 4.94
C ASN A 66 5.42 3.24 6.47
N ALA A 67 4.62 4.19 6.97
CA ALA A 67 4.42 4.40 8.40
C ALA A 67 3.71 3.21 9.06
N ALA A 68 2.64 2.69 8.45
CA ALA A 68 1.89 1.55 8.96
C ALA A 68 2.76 0.28 9.06
N VAL A 69 3.59 0.01 8.05
CA VAL A 69 4.49 -1.15 8.05
C VAL A 69 5.62 -1.00 9.07
N ARG A 70 6.19 0.20 9.23
CA ARG A 70 7.22 0.45 10.26
C ARG A 70 6.67 0.36 11.68
N GLY A 71 5.45 0.84 11.91
CA GLY A 71 4.79 0.77 13.22
C GLY A 71 4.19 -0.60 13.55
N GLY A 72 3.86 -1.39 12.51
CA GLY A 72 3.33 -2.75 12.64
C GLY A 72 4.39 -3.85 12.77
N ALA A 73 5.68 -3.52 12.67
CA ALA A 73 6.79 -4.47 12.85
C ALA A 73 6.95 -5.00 14.28
N HIS A 74 6.08 -4.57 15.22
CA HIS A 74 6.00 -5.03 16.60
C HIS A 74 4.58 -5.51 16.94
N ALA A 75 4.10 -6.54 16.24
CA ALA A 75 2.97 -7.35 16.70
C ALA A 75 3.15 -8.78 16.18
N GLY A 76 4.08 -9.48 16.83
CA GLY A 76 4.39 -10.90 16.66
C GLY A 76 5.24 -11.34 17.83
#